data_AF-A0A1W9G7R5-F1
#
_entry.id   AF-A0A1W9G7R5-F1
#
_cell.length_a   1.000
_cell.length_b   1.000
_cell.length_c   1.000
_cell.angle_alpha   90.00
_cell.angle_beta   90.00
_cell.angle_gamma   90.00
#
_symmetry.space_group_name_H-M   'P 1'
#
loop_
_entity.id
_entity.type
_entity.pdbx_description
1 polymer ?
#
loop_
_entity_poly.entity_id
_entity_poly.type
_entity_poly.pdbx_seq_one_letter_code
_entity_poly.pdbx_strand_id
1 'polypeptide(L)'
;MTPRGKSRTAEQFFGEEIGRLRRTRGFSQEELGFQAGIHRTYVSQIERGIKSPTLVVILKLAQALGRPASQLIAEVEKQLKK
;
A
#
# COMPACT_ATOMS: atom_id res chain seq x y z
N MET A 1 -29.20 -13.30 -8.15
CA MET A 1 -27.89 -13.17 -7.46
C MET A 1 -27.54 -11.70 -7.36
N THR A 2 -27.88 -11.06 -6.23
CA THR A 2 -27.40 -9.71 -5.92
C THR A 2 -25.90 -9.78 -5.60
N PRO A 3 -25.06 -8.86 -6.10
CA PRO A 3 -23.66 -8.83 -5.68
C PRO A 3 -23.66 -8.44 -4.20
N ARG A 4 -23.26 -9.36 -3.31
CA ARG A 4 -22.84 -9.01 -1.95
C ARG A 4 -21.86 -7.86 -2.10
N GLY A 5 -22.19 -6.69 -1.56
CA GLY A 5 -21.27 -5.55 -1.51
C GLY A 5 -19.94 -6.05 -0.98
N LYS A 6 -18.91 -6.07 -1.83
CA LYS A 6 -17.65 -6.74 -1.50
C LYS A 6 -17.03 -6.01 -0.32
N SER A 7 -16.90 -6.70 0.81
CA SER A 7 -16.04 -6.26 1.91
C SER A 7 -14.63 -6.02 1.35
N ARG A 8 -13.97 -4.95 1.79
CA ARG A 8 -12.64 -4.58 1.28
C ARG A 8 -11.62 -5.64 1.67
N THR A 9 -10.63 -5.89 0.81
CA THR A 9 -9.56 -6.86 1.03
C THR A 9 -8.34 -6.25 1.73
N ALA A 10 -7.43 -7.10 2.23
CA ALA A 10 -6.18 -6.65 2.84
C ALA A 10 -5.31 -5.83 1.87
N GLU A 11 -5.29 -6.20 0.58
CA GLU A 11 -4.58 -5.47 -0.46
C GLU A 11 -5.14 -4.08 -0.68
N GLN A 12 -6.46 -3.92 -0.60
CA GLN A 12 -7.11 -2.61 -0.74
C GLN A 12 -6.76 -1.71 0.45
N PHE A 13 -6.83 -2.22 1.68
CA PHE A 13 -6.43 -1.46 2.86
C PHE A 13 -4.94 -1.11 2.87
N PHE A 14 -4.08 -2.05 2.46
CA PHE A 14 -2.65 -1.77 2.33
C PHE A 14 -2.39 -0.70 1.26
N GLY A 15 -3.02 -0.82 0.10
CA GLY A 15 -2.91 0.15 -0.99
C GLY A 15 -3.34 1.56 -0.58
N GLU A 16 -4.45 1.67 0.16
CA GLU A 16 -4.93 2.94 0.71
C GLU A 16 -3.94 3.57 1.67
N GLU A 17 -3.34 2.79 2.57
CA GLU A 17 -2.34 3.27 3.53
C GLU A 17 -1.06 3.74 2.83
N ILE A 18 -0.57 2.99 1.83
CA ILE A 18 0.56 3.41 1.00
C ILE A 18 0.26 4.73 0.29
N GLY A 19 -0.91 4.84 -0.35
CA GLY A 19 -1.30 6.06 -1.05
C GLY A 19 -1.44 7.26 -0.10
N ARG A 20 -1.97 7.05 1.10
CA ARG A 20 -2.10 8.09 2.13
C ARG A 20 -0.72 8.59 2.58
N LEU A 21 0.19 7.68 2.93
CA LEU A 21 1.54 8.01 3.37
C LEU A 21 2.34 8.69 2.26
N ARG A 22 2.23 8.19 1.02
CA ARG A 22 2.87 8.79 -0.15
C ARG A 22 2.46 10.25 -0.33
N ARG A 23 1.15 10.54 -0.31
CA ARG A 23 0.64 11.92 -0.43
C ARG A 23 1.05 12.79 0.74
N THR A 24 1.09 12.24 1.96
CA THR A 24 1.56 12.97 3.15
C THR A 24 3.03 13.38 3.04
N ARG A 25 3.85 12.56 2.35
CA ARG A 25 5.25 12.86 2.03
C ARG A 25 5.43 13.78 0.81
N GLY A 26 4.34 14.14 0.12
CA GLY A 26 4.41 14.95 -1.11
C GLY A 26 4.90 14.20 -2.34
N PHE A 27 5.01 12.87 -2.29
CA PHE A 27 5.52 12.08 -3.41
C PHE A 27 4.44 11.80 -4.45
N SER A 28 4.80 11.89 -5.73
CA SER A 28 4.13 11.22 -6.84
C SER A 28 4.35 9.71 -6.78
N GLN A 29 3.57 8.94 -7.54
CA GLN A 29 3.78 7.49 -7.66
C GLN A 29 5.14 7.16 -8.29
N GLU A 30 5.63 8.05 -9.16
CA GLU A 30 6.93 7.90 -9.81
C GLU A 30 8.06 8.08 -8.82
N GLU A 31 8.00 9.13 -8.00
CA GLU A 31 8.98 9.38 -6.94
C GLU A 31 8.99 8.25 -5.90
N LEU A 32 7.81 7.77 -5.46
CA LEU A 32 7.79 6.62 -4.55
C LEU A 32 8.40 5.37 -5.20
N GLY A 33 8.11 5.12 -6.47
CA GLY A 33 8.70 4.02 -7.22
C GLY A 33 10.22 4.13 -7.26
N PHE A 34 10.74 5.31 -7.59
CA PHE A 34 12.17 5.60 -7.60
C PHE A 34 12.81 5.38 -6.22
N GLN A 35 12.25 5.98 -5.16
CA GLN A 35 12.76 5.86 -3.78
C GLN A 35 12.73 4.42 -3.26
N ALA A 36 11.71 3.64 -3.62
CA ALA A 36 11.58 2.24 -3.22
C ALA A 36 12.31 1.27 -4.17
N GLY A 37 12.89 1.75 -5.28
CA GLY A 37 13.52 0.91 -6.29
C GLY A 37 12.55 -0.10 -6.93
N ILE A 38 11.34 0.34 -7.26
CA ILE A 38 10.29 -0.43 -7.96
C ILE A 38 9.63 0.42 -9.05
N HIS A 39 9.04 -0.24 -10.06
CA HIS A 39 8.42 0.49 -11.18
C HIS A 39 7.15 1.24 -10.76
N ARG A 40 6.95 2.47 -11.27
CA ARG A 40 5.76 3.31 -11.02
C ARG A 40 4.43 2.57 -11.23
N THR A 41 4.32 1.78 -12.30
CA THR A 41 3.11 0.98 -12.58
C THR A 41 2.80 0.00 -11.45
N TYR A 42 3.83 -0.55 -10.81
CA TYR A 42 3.63 -1.48 -9.70
C TYR A 42 3.16 -0.74 -8.44
N VAL A 43 3.71 0.45 -8.15
CA VAL A 43 3.16 1.34 -7.11
C VAL A 43 1.68 1.61 -7.35
N SER A 44 1.30 1.98 -8.58
CA SER A 44 -0.10 2.23 -8.95
C SER A 44 -1.01 1.00 -8.73
N GLN A 45 -0.52 -0.20 -9.08
CA GLN A 45 -1.26 -1.44 -8.86
C GLN A 45 -1.42 -1.79 -7.38
N ILE A 46 -0.40 -1.54 -6.55
CA ILE A 46 -0.44 -1.72 -5.10
C ILE A 46 -1.45 -0.75 -4.48
N GLU A 47 -1.40 0.54 -4.83
CA GLU A 47 -2.31 1.56 -4.27
C GLU A 47 -3.78 1.30 -4.58
N ARG A 48 -4.06 0.60 -5.68
CA ARG A 48 -5.41 0.19 -6.09
C ARG A 48 -5.83 -1.17 -5.52
N GLY A 49 -4.97 -1.84 -4.75
CA GLY A 49 -5.21 -3.18 -4.22
C GLY A 49 -5.26 -4.28 -5.29
N ILE A 50 -4.71 -4.04 -6.49
CA ILE A 50 -4.70 -5.02 -7.60
C ILE A 50 -3.62 -6.08 -7.38
N LYS A 51 -2.51 -5.71 -6.73
CA LYS A 51 -1.39 -6.58 -6.46
C LYS A 51 -1.11 -6.66 -4.96
N SER A 52 -0.86 -7.88 -4.50
CA SER A 52 -0.27 -8.13 -3.19
C SER A 52 1.26 -8.02 -3.32
N PRO A 53 1.90 -7.05 -2.63
CA PRO A 53 3.35 -6.91 -2.67
C PRO A 53 4.04 -8.04 -1.89
N THR A 54 5.21 -8.46 -2.35
CA THR A 54 6.06 -9.40 -1.59
C THR A 54 6.62 -8.72 -0.34
N LEU A 55 7.08 -9.51 0.64
CA LEU A 55 7.72 -8.99 1.86
C LEU A 55 8.85 -7.99 1.55
N VAL A 56 9.69 -8.30 0.55
CA VAL A 56 10.79 -7.42 0.12
C VAL A 56 10.27 -6.06 -0.36
N VAL A 57 9.17 -6.05 -1.10
CA VAL A 57 8.56 -4.81 -1.61
C VAL A 57 7.94 -4.01 -0.47
N ILE A 58 7.30 -4.67 0.50
CA ILE A 58 6.77 -4.02 1.70
C ILE A 58 7.89 -3.32 2.48
N LEU A 59 9.03 -3.99 2.70
CA LEU A 59 10.19 -3.42 3.38
C LEU A 59 10.78 -2.21 2.62
N LYS A 60 10.88 -2.29 1.29
CA LYS A 60 11.33 -1.18 0.44
C LYS A 60 10.41 0.04 0.52
N LEU A 61 9.09 -0.19 0.41
CA LEU A 61 8.09 0.86 0.53
C LEU A 61 8.11 1.51 1.92
N ALA A 62 8.20 0.69 2.96
CA ALA A 62 8.34 1.14 4.34
C ALA A 62 9.57 2.05 4.52
N GLN A 63 10.73 1.65 3.99
CA GLN A 63 11.95 2.45 4.02
C GLN A 63 11.78 3.78 3.26
N ALA A 64 11.27 3.74 2.03
CA ALA A 64 11.05 4.94 1.21
C ALA A 64 10.06 5.93 1.85
N LEU A 65 9.02 5.40 2.51
CA LEU A 65 8.03 6.18 3.26
C LEU A 65 8.50 6.51 4.69
N GLY A 66 9.74 6.16 5.06
CA GLY A 66 10.35 6.39 6.37
C GLY A 66 9.49 5.94 7.54
N ARG A 67 8.91 4.74 7.45
CA ARG A 67 8.05 4.15 8.48
C ARG A 67 8.37 2.66 8.65
N PRO A 68 8.34 2.09 9.86
CA PRO A 68 8.52 0.65 10.03
C PRO A 68 7.43 -0.15 9.31
N ALA A 69 7.80 -1.24 8.63
CA ALA A 69 6.84 -2.10 7.93
C ALA A 69 5.77 -2.67 8.88
N SER A 70 6.14 -2.97 10.13
CA SER A 70 5.20 -3.41 11.17
C SER A 70 4.06 -2.43 11.40
N GLN A 71 4.30 -1.12 11.28
CA GLN A 71 3.24 -0.12 11.43
C GLN A 71 2.29 -0.09 10.22
N LEU A 72 2.78 -0.42 9.03
CA LEU A 72 1.92 -0.56 7.84
C LEU A 72 0.98 -1.76 8.02
N ILE A 73 1.53 -2.90 8.45
CA ILE A 73 0.75 -4.12 8.71
C ILE A 73 -0.26 -3.91 9.83
N ALA A 74 0.14 -3.30 10.94
CA ALA A 74 -0.75 -3.00 12.05
C ALA A 74 -1.94 -2.11 11.64
N GLU A 75 -1.74 -1.19 10.69
CA GLU A 75 -2.84 -0.36 10.19
C GLU A 75 -3.83 -1.17 9.34
N VAL A 76 -3.34 -2.12 8.53
CA VAL A 76 -4.20 -3.06 7.79
C VAL A 76 -4.99 -3.95 8.75
N GLU A 77 -4.36 -4.49 9.79
CA GLU A 77 -5.04 -5.32 10.80
C GLU A 77 -6.16 -4.58 11.51
N LYS A 78 -5.95 -3.29 11.84
CA LYS A 78 -7.01 -2.45 12.45
C LYS A 78 -8.19 -2.27 11.52
N GLN A 79 -7.97 -2.12 10.21
CA GLN A 79 -9.04 -1.93 9.23
C GLN A 79 -9.80 -3.23 8.96
N LEU A 80 -9.14 -4.38 9.00
CA LEU A 80 -9.79 -5.69 8.86
C LEU A 80 -10.68 -6.08 10.06
N LYS A 81 -10.42 -5.50 11.24
CA LYS A 81 -11.21 -5.74 12.46
C LYS A 81 -12.44 -4.82 12.59
N LYS A 82 -12.58 -3.84 11.70
CA LYS A 82 -13.74 -2.93 11.63
C LYS A 82 -14.80 -3.52 10.73
#